data_AF-A0A0F8Y9J9-F1
#
_entry.id   AF-A0A0F8Y9J9-F1
#
_cell.length_a   1.000
_cell.length_b   1.000
_cell.length_c   1.000
_cell.angle_alpha   90.00
_cell.angle_beta   90.00
_cell.angle_gamma   90.00
#
_symmetry.space_group_name_H-M   'P 1'
#
loop_
_entity.id
_entity.type
_entity.pdbx_description
1 polymer ?
#
loop_
_entity_poly.entity_id
_entity_poly.type
_entity_poly.pdbx_seq_one_letter_code
_entity_poly.pdbx_strand_id
1 'polypeptide(L)'
;NYYAKTIEGATVKTQIIEQTPNEILSYQRTMYELEDGTNVRHYRNIELKGDAQPRNDTITQVQDEASGIKPPARDTEDAPRVMLEQHRFLDLDEDDYKEPYIVTVDNETEEVLRIVARFEIEDVKYNNMGEISKIIPIEHFTKYDFIPNPAGGIYGIGFGSLLTPLNESVNALINQTIDAGTLKTMNPGLISRNLRMKGGSLKFRPNEWKQVNATGADIQKGIFPLPIGEPSRVLVDLMQYLISYGERISSSTDLQVGENPGQNQKASTTIIVQENGLRVFTAIYKRIRKALGREFKKLYKLNAIYLDPETYFTVIDPTTEEMQQMSVEQTDFTLEGMDVV
;
A
#
# COMPACT_ATOMS: atom_id res chain seq x y z
N ASN A 1 -2.12 -5.88 -12.70
CA ASN A 1 -1.38 -4.97 -13.61
C ASN A 1 -2.26 -4.69 -14.81
N TYR A 2 -2.82 -3.49 -14.92
CA TYR A 2 -3.73 -3.06 -15.99
C TYR A 2 -3.05 -2.93 -17.37
N TYR A 3 -2.13 -3.85 -17.71
CA TYR A 3 -1.28 -3.87 -18.91
C TYR A 3 -0.58 -2.54 -19.24
N ALA A 4 -0.40 -1.65 -18.26
CA ALA A 4 0.25 -0.36 -18.42
C ALA A 4 1.50 -0.23 -17.56
N LYS A 5 2.41 0.67 -17.99
CA LYS A 5 3.63 1.02 -17.26
C LYS A 5 3.44 2.23 -16.34
N THR A 6 2.45 3.06 -16.66
CA THR A 6 2.10 4.28 -15.92
C THR A 6 0.60 4.29 -15.65
N ILE A 7 0.17 5.06 -14.64
CA ILE A 7 -1.26 5.19 -14.35
C ILE A 7 -1.96 5.91 -15.51
N GLU A 8 -1.31 6.88 -16.12
CA GLU A 8 -1.83 7.65 -17.26
C GLU A 8 -2.02 6.78 -18.51
N GLY A 9 -1.20 5.74 -18.67
CA GLY A 9 -1.30 4.80 -19.79
C GLY A 9 -2.26 3.63 -19.54
N ALA A 10 -2.90 3.55 -18.37
CA ALA A 10 -3.85 2.50 -18.07
C ALA A 10 -5.18 2.75 -18.79
N THR A 11 -5.63 1.75 -19.55
CA THR A 11 -6.90 1.80 -20.31
C THR A 11 -8.12 1.77 -19.41
N VAL A 12 -8.02 1.10 -18.27
CA VAL A 12 -9.06 1.04 -17.24
C VAL A 12 -8.42 1.29 -15.88
N LYS A 13 -9.07 2.12 -15.06
CA LYS A 13 -8.69 2.35 -13.66
C LYS A 13 -9.95 2.18 -12.82
N THR A 14 -9.94 1.26 -11.88
CA THR A 14 -11.09 0.99 -11.02
C THR A 14 -10.80 1.47 -9.62
N GLN A 15 -11.61 2.40 -9.15
CA GLN A 15 -11.68 2.81 -7.75
C GLN A 15 -12.81 2.03 -7.09
N ILE A 16 -12.51 1.44 -5.93
CA ILE A 16 -13.47 0.72 -5.10
C ILE A 16 -13.94 1.70 -4.02
N ILE A 17 -15.25 1.95 -3.97
CA ILE A 17 -15.88 2.87 -3.02
C ILE A 17 -16.90 2.06 -2.22
N GLU A 18 -16.88 2.20 -0.91
CA GLU A 18 -17.91 1.64 -0.04
C GLU A 18 -18.93 2.75 0.27
N GLN A 19 -20.21 2.47 0.04
CA GLN A 19 -21.29 3.42 0.32
C GLN A 19 -22.40 2.72 1.08
N THR A 20 -22.94 3.41 2.09
CA THR A 20 -24.11 2.92 2.81
C THR A 20 -25.38 3.03 1.96
N PRO A 21 -26.42 2.23 2.22
CA PRO A 21 -27.69 2.32 1.50
C PRO A 21 -28.30 3.72 1.52
N ASN A 22 -28.15 4.44 2.64
CA ASN A 22 -28.64 5.81 2.79
C ASN A 22 -27.87 6.81 1.92
N GLU A 23 -26.54 6.67 1.81
CA GLU A 23 -25.73 7.50 0.91
C GLU A 23 -26.14 7.28 -0.54
N ILE A 24 -26.33 6.02 -0.97
CA ILE A 24 -26.79 5.69 -2.32
C ILE A 24 -28.15 6.34 -2.61
N LEU A 25 -29.09 6.24 -1.67
CA LEU A 25 -30.41 6.86 -1.79
C LEU A 25 -30.29 8.39 -1.88
N SER A 26 -29.38 8.99 -1.12
CA SER A 26 -29.12 10.44 -1.18
C SER A 26 -28.64 10.84 -2.58
N TYR A 27 -27.69 10.10 -3.17
CA TYR A 27 -27.19 10.33 -4.52
C TYR A 27 -28.25 10.08 -5.60
N GLN A 28 -29.14 9.11 -5.43
CA GLN A 28 -30.27 8.89 -6.34
C GLN A 28 -31.31 10.02 -6.32
N ARG A 29 -31.37 10.79 -5.21
CA ARG A 29 -32.26 11.95 -5.03
C ARG A 29 -31.60 13.27 -5.42
N THR A 30 -30.27 13.35 -5.38
CA THR A 30 -29.52 14.54 -5.79
C THR A 30 -29.66 14.78 -7.29
N MET A 31 -30.12 15.98 -7.64
CA MET A 31 -30.25 16.48 -9.00
C MET A 31 -29.20 17.56 -9.23
N TYR A 32 -28.52 17.50 -10.37
CA TYR A 32 -27.64 18.55 -10.87
C TYR A 32 -28.29 19.20 -12.07
N GLU A 33 -28.25 20.53 -12.12
CA GLU A 33 -28.63 21.30 -13.30
C GLU A 33 -27.38 21.49 -14.16
N LEU A 34 -27.43 21.01 -15.40
CA LEU A 34 -26.37 21.24 -16.38
C LEU A 34 -26.50 22.65 -16.98
N GLU A 35 -25.42 23.15 -17.60
CA GLU A 35 -25.38 24.48 -18.25
C GLU A 35 -26.47 24.65 -19.32
N ASP A 36 -26.89 23.55 -19.97
CA ASP A 36 -27.97 23.52 -20.95
C ASP A 36 -29.38 23.57 -20.31
N GLY A 37 -29.49 23.77 -18.99
CA GLY A 37 -30.75 23.80 -18.23
C GLY A 37 -31.41 22.43 -18.04
N THR A 38 -30.68 21.34 -18.33
CA THR A 38 -31.15 19.97 -18.14
C THR A 38 -30.85 19.47 -16.73
N ASN A 39 -31.86 18.93 -16.06
CA ASN A 39 -31.70 18.35 -14.74
C ASN A 39 -31.35 16.86 -14.82
N VAL A 40 -30.17 16.50 -14.35
CA VAL A 40 -29.64 15.13 -14.38
C VAL A 40 -29.45 14.61 -12.95
N ARG A 41 -29.81 13.36 -12.70
CA ARG A 41 -29.58 12.71 -11.39
C ARG A 41 -28.11 12.34 -11.24
N HIS A 42 -27.58 12.39 -10.01
CA HIS A 42 -26.23 11.88 -9.74
C HIS A 42 -26.13 10.39 -10.07
N TYR A 43 -27.05 9.60 -9.47
CA TYR A 43 -27.22 8.18 -9.74
C TYR A 43 -28.58 7.89 -10.35
N ARG A 44 -28.60 6.94 -11.27
CA ARG A 44 -29.82 6.39 -11.83
C ARG A 44 -30.66 5.79 -10.70
N ASN A 45 -31.95 6.13 -10.70
CA ASN A 45 -32.89 5.65 -9.70
C ASN A 45 -33.31 4.21 -10.03
N ILE A 46 -32.63 3.27 -9.40
CA ILE A 46 -32.85 1.82 -9.54
C ILE A 46 -32.95 1.23 -8.14
N GLU A 47 -33.92 0.33 -7.95
CA GLU A 47 -33.96 -0.52 -6.77
C GLU A 47 -32.84 -1.57 -6.86
N LEU A 48 -31.82 -1.36 -6.04
CA LEU A 48 -30.70 -2.27 -5.91
C LEU A 48 -31.15 -3.53 -5.14
N LYS A 49 -31.22 -4.66 -5.84
CA LYS A 49 -31.59 -5.97 -5.25
C LYS A 49 -30.32 -6.69 -4.77
N GLY A 50 -30.29 -7.13 -3.51
CA GLY A 50 -29.17 -7.89 -2.94
C GLY A 50 -28.80 -7.42 -1.53
N ASP A 51 -28.24 -8.32 -0.72
CA ASP A 51 -27.77 -8.00 0.63
C ASP A 51 -26.42 -7.29 0.53
N ALA A 52 -26.33 -6.05 1.01
CA ALA A 52 -25.10 -5.26 0.94
C ALA A 52 -23.94 -5.99 1.64
N GLN A 53 -22.91 -6.35 0.87
CA GLN A 53 -21.69 -6.94 1.39
C GLN A 53 -20.58 -5.89 1.50
N PRO A 54 -19.91 -5.78 2.67
CA PRO A 54 -18.71 -4.95 2.81
C PRO A 54 -17.57 -5.50 1.96
N ARG A 55 -16.59 -4.65 1.67
CA ARG A 55 -15.39 -5.02 0.90
C ARG A 55 -14.65 -6.16 1.58
N ASN A 56 -14.43 -7.22 0.83
CA ASN A 56 -13.76 -8.43 1.32
C ASN A 56 -12.45 -8.69 0.56
N ASP A 57 -11.50 -7.77 0.69
CA ASP A 57 -10.19 -7.88 0.06
C ASP A 57 -9.24 -8.74 0.90
N THR A 58 -8.32 -9.45 0.24
CA THR A 58 -7.25 -10.22 0.89
C THR A 58 -6.39 -9.38 1.82
N ILE A 59 -6.20 -8.09 1.50
CA ILE A 59 -5.43 -7.16 2.34
C ILE A 59 -6.18 -6.87 3.64
N THR A 60 -7.48 -6.59 3.55
CA THR A 60 -8.34 -6.33 4.71
C THR A 60 -8.40 -7.57 5.61
N GLN A 61 -8.53 -8.76 5.04
CA GLN A 61 -8.51 -10.02 5.80
C GLN A 61 -7.20 -10.20 6.57
N VAL A 62 -6.05 -9.99 5.94
CA VAL A 62 -4.74 -10.12 6.60
C VAL A 62 -4.57 -9.06 7.69
N GLN A 63 -5.07 -7.85 7.48
CA GLN A 63 -5.04 -6.78 8.48
C GLN A 63 -5.94 -7.08 9.68
N ASP A 64 -7.15 -7.61 9.43
CA ASP A 64 -8.11 -8.01 10.44
C ASP A 64 -7.60 -9.19 11.27
N GLU A 65 -6.98 -10.20 10.61
CA GLU A 65 -6.30 -11.32 11.27
C GLU A 65 -5.14 -10.83 12.15
N ALA A 66 -4.30 -9.92 11.64
CA ALA A 66 -3.19 -9.35 12.40
C ALA A 66 -3.66 -8.51 13.60
N SER A 67 -4.78 -7.80 13.46
CA SER A 67 -5.34 -6.91 14.50
C SER A 67 -6.29 -7.64 15.46
N GLY A 68 -6.67 -8.88 15.15
CA GLY A 68 -7.67 -9.65 15.91
C GLY A 68 -9.09 -9.07 15.83
N ILE A 69 -9.36 -8.23 14.83
CA ILE A 69 -10.66 -7.58 14.62
C ILE A 69 -11.53 -8.57 13.84
N LYS A 70 -12.77 -8.77 14.29
CA LYS A 70 -13.77 -9.53 13.53
C LYS A 70 -14.76 -8.53 12.93
N PRO A 71 -15.07 -8.62 11.63
CA PRO A 71 -16.09 -7.77 11.05
C PRO A 71 -17.44 -8.00 11.73
N PRO A 72 -18.30 -6.97 11.81
CA PRO A 72 -19.66 -7.11 12.31
C PRO A 72 -20.45 -8.13 11.49
N ALA A 73 -21.51 -8.69 12.08
CA ALA A 73 -22.33 -9.70 11.42
C ALA A 73 -22.95 -9.16 10.10
N ARG A 74 -23.01 -10.03 9.09
CA ARG A 74 -23.41 -9.70 7.70
C ARG A 74 -24.86 -9.23 7.50
N ASP A 75 -25.71 -9.31 8.52
CA ASP A 75 -27.16 -9.09 8.43
C ASP A 75 -27.63 -7.68 8.87
N THR A 76 -26.72 -6.72 9.01
CA THR A 76 -27.15 -5.33 9.25
C THR A 76 -27.71 -4.73 7.95
N GLU A 77 -28.97 -4.30 7.96
CA GLU A 77 -29.61 -3.54 6.86
C GLU A 77 -28.78 -2.30 6.45
N ASP A 78 -27.94 -1.80 7.35
CA ASP A 78 -27.03 -0.66 7.14
C ASP A 78 -25.64 -1.07 6.60
N ALA A 79 -25.43 -2.33 6.22
CA ALA A 79 -24.15 -2.79 5.70
C ALA A 79 -23.75 -2.00 4.45
N PRO A 80 -22.48 -1.57 4.32
CA PRO A 80 -22.03 -0.83 3.17
C PRO A 80 -22.00 -1.72 1.94
N ARG A 81 -22.31 -1.14 0.79
CA ARG A 81 -22.27 -1.78 -0.53
C ARG A 81 -21.05 -1.33 -1.32
N VAL A 82 -20.47 -2.25 -2.07
CA VAL A 82 -19.28 -1.98 -2.87
C VAL A 82 -19.66 -1.45 -4.25
N MET A 83 -19.24 -0.22 -4.53
CA MET A 83 -19.34 0.45 -5.82
C MET A 83 -18.00 0.45 -6.53
N LEU A 84 -18.03 0.24 -7.84
CA LEU A 84 -16.88 0.25 -8.72
C LEU A 84 -16.96 1.47 -9.64
N GLU A 85 -16.12 2.46 -9.40
CA GLU A 85 -15.95 3.59 -10.30
C GLU A 85 -14.82 3.29 -11.29
N GLN A 86 -15.17 3.10 -12.55
CA GLN A 86 -14.26 2.72 -13.63
C GLN A 86 -13.99 3.92 -14.54
N HIS A 87 -12.75 4.39 -14.54
CA HIS A 87 -12.24 5.35 -15.52
C HIS A 87 -11.78 4.54 -16.74
N ARG A 88 -12.53 4.59 -17.85
CA ARG A 88 -12.32 3.74 -19.02
C ARG A 88 -12.62 4.49 -20.33
N PHE A 89 -12.27 3.87 -21.44
CA PHE A 89 -12.64 4.36 -22.77
C PHE A 89 -13.87 3.61 -23.29
N LEU A 90 -14.90 4.33 -23.70
CA LEU A 90 -16.15 3.81 -24.26
C LEU A 90 -16.48 4.58 -25.54
N ASP A 91 -17.01 3.84 -26.51
CA ASP A 91 -17.57 4.37 -27.75
C ASP A 91 -19.10 4.31 -27.56
N LEU A 92 -19.75 5.47 -27.44
CA LEU A 92 -21.19 5.59 -27.18
C LEU A 92 -21.98 5.98 -28.43
N ASP A 93 -21.32 6.53 -29.44
CA ASP A 93 -21.86 7.00 -30.71
C ASP A 93 -21.57 6.07 -31.90
N GLU A 94 -20.84 4.97 -31.64
CA GLU A 94 -20.50 3.90 -32.59
C GLU A 94 -19.62 4.39 -33.76
N ASP A 95 -18.75 5.37 -33.49
CA ASP A 95 -17.84 5.98 -34.49
C ASP A 95 -16.47 5.29 -34.59
N ASP A 96 -16.28 4.18 -33.85
CA ASP A 96 -15.04 3.40 -33.71
C ASP A 96 -13.91 4.15 -32.95
N TYR A 97 -14.21 5.32 -32.37
CA TYR A 97 -13.32 6.10 -31.51
C TYR A 97 -13.80 6.10 -30.05
N LYS A 98 -13.08 5.36 -29.19
CA LYS A 98 -13.44 5.29 -27.77
C LYS A 98 -13.02 6.55 -27.02
N GLU A 99 -13.99 7.28 -26.50
CA GLU A 99 -13.80 8.48 -25.69
C GLU A 99 -13.66 8.15 -24.19
N PRO A 100 -13.03 9.01 -23.38
CA PRO A 100 -12.81 8.74 -21.97
C PRO A 100 -14.06 9.06 -21.13
N TYR A 101 -14.58 8.04 -20.43
CA TYR A 101 -15.73 8.12 -19.54
C TYR A 101 -15.43 7.56 -18.14
N ILE A 102 -16.14 8.07 -17.13
CA ILE A 102 -16.21 7.51 -15.78
C ILE A 102 -17.54 6.79 -15.65
N VAL A 103 -17.50 5.49 -15.33
CA VAL A 103 -18.68 4.65 -15.16
C VAL A 103 -18.72 4.14 -13.73
N THR A 104 -19.79 4.43 -13.00
CA THR A 104 -20.04 3.87 -11.66
C THR A 104 -20.98 2.68 -11.80
N VAL A 105 -20.52 1.52 -11.35
CA VAL A 105 -21.25 0.25 -11.38
C VAL A 105 -21.37 -0.31 -9.98
N ASP A 106 -22.51 -0.87 -9.65
CA ASP A 106 -22.67 -1.65 -8.43
C ASP A 106 -22.10 -3.06 -8.59
N ASN A 107 -21.25 -3.51 -7.65
CA ASN A 107 -20.53 -4.77 -7.78
C ASN A 107 -21.43 -6.01 -7.72
N GLU A 108 -22.57 -5.93 -7.02
CA GLU A 108 -23.45 -7.09 -6.79
C GLU A 108 -24.50 -7.26 -7.88
N THR A 109 -25.12 -6.15 -8.29
CA THR A 109 -26.19 -6.13 -9.31
C THR A 109 -25.64 -5.96 -10.72
N GLU A 110 -24.38 -5.53 -10.86
CA GLU A 110 -23.76 -5.18 -12.14
C GLU A 110 -24.49 -4.03 -12.89
N GLU A 111 -25.38 -3.31 -12.20
CA GLU A 111 -26.15 -2.21 -12.76
C GLU A 111 -25.31 -0.93 -12.84
N VAL A 112 -25.46 -0.21 -13.96
CA VAL A 112 -24.77 1.07 -14.18
C VAL A 112 -25.56 2.19 -13.54
N LEU A 113 -24.95 2.86 -12.57
CA LEU A 113 -25.54 3.96 -11.81
C LEU A 113 -25.25 5.33 -12.43
N ARG A 114 -24.07 5.53 -13.00
CA ARG A 114 -23.61 6.84 -13.51
C ARG A 114 -22.63 6.66 -14.65
N ILE A 115 -22.75 7.51 -15.67
CA ILE A 115 -21.77 7.69 -16.74
C ILE A 115 -21.53 9.19 -16.87
N VAL A 116 -20.27 9.62 -16.76
CA VAL A 116 -19.87 11.03 -16.90
C VAL A 116 -18.63 11.13 -17.77
N ALA A 117 -18.60 12.12 -18.66
CA ALA A 117 -17.45 12.40 -19.51
C ALA A 117 -16.22 12.78 -18.67
N ARG A 118 -15.05 12.31 -19.09
CA ARG A 118 -13.76 12.53 -18.40
C ARG A 118 -12.85 13.46 -19.20
N PHE A 119 -13.43 14.45 -19.86
CA PHE A 119 -12.74 15.45 -20.67
C PHE A 119 -13.60 16.70 -20.76
N GLU A 120 -12.96 17.84 -20.97
CA GLU A 120 -13.63 19.10 -21.28
C GLU A 120 -13.52 19.39 -22.79
N ILE A 121 -14.34 20.32 -23.30
CA ILE A 121 -14.36 20.69 -24.72
C ILE A 121 -12.98 21.21 -25.17
N GLU A 122 -12.27 21.91 -24.27
CA GLU A 122 -10.93 22.44 -24.51
C GLU A 122 -9.85 21.36 -24.68
N ASP A 123 -10.09 20.16 -24.13
CA ASP A 123 -9.15 19.04 -24.18
C ASP A 123 -9.25 18.21 -25.47
N VAL A 124 -10.19 18.56 -26.36
CA VAL A 124 -10.41 17.90 -27.66
C VAL A 124 -9.51 18.56 -28.73
N LYS A 125 -8.53 17.80 -29.23
CA LYS A 125 -7.65 18.27 -30.30
C LYS A 125 -8.14 17.81 -31.67
N TYR A 126 -8.32 18.76 -32.57
CA TYR A 126 -8.70 18.53 -33.96
C TYR A 126 -7.47 18.48 -34.88
N ASN A 127 -7.53 17.63 -35.90
CA ASN A 127 -6.57 17.62 -37.00
C ASN A 127 -6.88 18.73 -38.02
N ASN A 128 -5.96 18.96 -38.96
CA ASN A 128 -6.13 19.94 -40.06
C ASN A 128 -7.36 19.68 -40.96
N MET A 129 -7.96 18.48 -40.86
CA MET A 129 -9.15 18.07 -41.62
C MET A 129 -10.45 18.19 -40.82
N GLY A 130 -10.41 18.68 -39.57
CA GLY A 130 -11.58 18.84 -38.71
C GLY A 130 -11.98 17.58 -37.94
N GLU A 131 -11.25 16.48 -38.09
CA GLU A 131 -11.48 15.23 -37.34
C GLU A 131 -10.82 15.27 -35.96
N ILE A 132 -11.40 14.58 -34.98
CA ILE A 132 -10.83 14.45 -33.63
C ILE A 132 -9.53 13.64 -33.72
N SER A 133 -8.42 14.27 -33.40
CA SER A 133 -7.08 13.67 -33.38
C SER A 133 -6.83 12.93 -32.08
N LYS A 134 -7.14 13.60 -30.98
CA LYS A 134 -6.87 13.11 -29.63
C LYS A 134 -7.69 13.87 -28.60
N ILE A 135 -8.44 13.13 -27.79
CA ILE A 135 -9.02 13.64 -26.56
C ILE A 135 -8.02 13.43 -25.42
N ILE A 136 -7.69 14.49 -24.68
CA ILE A 136 -6.83 14.41 -23.51
C ILE A 136 -7.72 14.13 -22.29
N PRO A 137 -7.63 12.94 -21.66
CA PRO A 137 -8.47 12.65 -20.50
C PRO A 137 -8.00 13.41 -19.26
N ILE A 138 -8.94 13.86 -18.43
CA ILE A 138 -8.67 14.51 -17.14
C ILE A 138 -8.19 13.45 -16.14
N GLU A 139 -6.96 13.58 -15.64
CA GLU A 139 -6.35 12.61 -14.72
C GLU A 139 -6.65 12.91 -13.25
N HIS A 140 -7.57 12.18 -12.65
CA HIS A 140 -7.95 12.33 -11.23
C HIS A 140 -6.89 11.77 -10.26
N PHE A 141 -6.16 10.72 -10.65
CA PHE A 141 -5.24 10.02 -9.74
C PHE A 141 -3.80 10.51 -9.87
N THR A 142 -3.15 10.83 -8.76
CA THR A 142 -1.72 11.13 -8.72
C THR A 142 -0.97 10.00 -8.04
N LYS A 143 0.00 9.44 -8.75
CA LYS A 143 0.80 8.33 -8.26
C LYS A 143 1.99 8.80 -7.44
N TYR A 144 2.07 8.31 -6.21
CA TYR A 144 3.27 8.38 -5.38
C TYR A 144 4.03 7.06 -5.44
N ASP A 145 5.24 7.10 -5.96
CA ASP A 145 6.11 5.93 -6.08
C ASP A 145 7.32 6.06 -5.19
N PHE A 146 7.56 5.03 -4.37
CA PHE A 146 8.78 4.92 -3.59
C PHE A 146 9.95 4.39 -4.44
N ILE A 147 9.91 3.13 -4.87
CA ILE A 147 10.85 2.53 -5.83
C ILE A 147 10.06 2.08 -7.07
N PRO A 148 10.48 2.41 -8.30
CA PRO A 148 9.81 1.95 -9.50
C PRO A 148 9.99 0.43 -9.62
N ASN A 149 8.96 -0.24 -10.13
CA ASN A 149 9.04 -1.67 -10.35
C ASN A 149 10.05 -1.98 -11.48
N PRO A 150 11.10 -2.79 -11.24
CA PRO A 150 12.07 -3.17 -12.27
C PRO A 150 11.41 -3.98 -13.41
N ALA A 151 10.30 -4.66 -13.14
CA ALA A 151 9.52 -5.38 -14.15
C ALA A 151 8.59 -4.44 -14.97
N GLY A 152 8.56 -3.14 -14.68
CA GLY A 152 7.76 -2.16 -15.41
C GLY A 152 6.26 -2.17 -15.08
N GLY A 153 5.86 -2.79 -13.97
CA GLY A 153 4.49 -2.76 -13.48
C GLY A 153 4.05 -1.39 -12.97
N ILE A 154 2.73 -1.17 -12.90
CA ILE A 154 2.16 0.09 -12.39
C ILE A 154 2.49 0.25 -10.91
N TYR A 155 2.43 -0.78 -10.07
CA TYR A 155 2.68 -0.57 -8.64
C TYR A 155 4.18 -0.49 -8.34
N GLY A 156 4.58 0.58 -7.65
CA GLY A 156 5.92 0.71 -7.08
C GLY A 156 6.19 -0.34 -6.01
N ILE A 157 7.47 -0.53 -5.71
CA ILE A 157 7.95 -1.43 -4.65
C ILE A 157 8.26 -0.57 -3.41
N GLY A 158 7.82 -1.05 -2.24
CA GLY A 158 8.16 -0.46 -0.95
C GLY A 158 9.24 -1.26 -0.22
N PHE A 159 9.70 -0.75 0.91
CA PHE A 159 10.63 -1.49 1.77
C PHE A 159 10.05 -2.82 2.26
N GLY A 160 8.73 -2.92 2.46
CA GLY A 160 8.08 -4.16 2.86
C GLY A 160 8.46 -5.33 1.95
N SER A 161 8.31 -5.18 0.62
CA SER A 161 8.68 -6.23 -0.33
C SER A 161 10.18 -6.59 -0.33
N LEU A 162 11.05 -5.65 0.06
CA LEU A 162 12.49 -5.90 0.18
C LEU A 162 12.85 -6.59 1.51
N LEU A 163 12.13 -6.28 2.58
CA LEU A 163 12.37 -6.77 3.93
C LEU A 163 11.65 -8.09 4.22
N THR A 164 10.54 -8.40 3.56
CA THR A 164 9.75 -9.63 3.79
C THR A 164 10.61 -10.90 3.71
N PRO A 165 11.39 -11.15 2.64
CA PRO A 165 12.19 -12.39 2.56
C PRO A 165 13.28 -12.47 3.64
N LEU A 166 13.84 -11.32 4.04
CA LEU A 166 14.83 -11.25 5.11
C LEU A 166 14.19 -11.57 6.46
N ASN A 167 13.02 -10.99 6.74
CA ASN A 167 12.26 -11.24 7.97
C ASN A 167 11.80 -12.68 8.08
N GLU A 168 11.30 -13.28 7.00
CA GLU A 168 10.93 -14.70 6.96
C GLU A 168 12.13 -15.60 7.26
N SER A 169 13.29 -15.29 6.68
CA SER A 169 14.53 -16.01 6.93
C SER A 169 14.99 -15.87 8.39
N VAL A 170 14.95 -14.66 8.95
CA VAL A 170 15.28 -14.40 10.35
C VAL A 170 14.34 -15.15 11.29
N ASN A 171 13.03 -15.13 11.03
CA ASN A 171 12.03 -15.88 11.81
C ASN A 171 12.31 -17.38 11.80
N ALA A 172 12.65 -17.95 10.64
CA ALA A 172 13.02 -19.36 10.52
C ALA A 172 14.29 -19.69 11.33
N LEU A 173 15.31 -18.83 11.27
CA LEU A 173 16.55 -19.01 12.04
C LEU A 173 16.34 -18.89 13.55
N ILE A 174 15.49 -17.96 13.99
CA ILE A 174 15.09 -17.82 15.40
C ILE A 174 14.42 -19.10 15.89
N ASN A 175 13.43 -19.60 15.15
CA ASN A 175 12.71 -20.82 15.51
C ASN A 175 13.66 -22.02 15.62
N GLN A 176 14.53 -22.24 14.62
CA GLN A 176 15.52 -23.32 14.65
C GLN A 176 16.49 -23.22 15.83
N THR A 177 16.91 -22.00 16.18
CA THR A 177 17.81 -21.74 17.30
C THR A 177 17.14 -22.03 18.65
N ILE A 178 15.88 -21.60 18.81
CA ILE A 178 15.06 -21.86 20.00
C ILE A 178 14.80 -23.37 20.14
N ASP A 179 14.46 -24.05 19.04
CA ASP A 179 14.20 -25.49 19.02
C ASP A 179 15.46 -26.28 19.41
N ALA A 180 16.62 -25.93 18.85
CA ALA A 180 17.89 -26.54 19.23
C ALA A 180 18.23 -26.32 20.71
N GLY A 181 18.00 -25.10 21.22
CA GLY A 181 18.19 -24.78 22.65
C GLY A 181 17.27 -25.55 23.57
N THR A 182 16.00 -25.69 23.17
CA THR A 182 14.98 -26.46 23.90
C THR A 182 15.33 -27.94 23.94
N LEU A 183 15.68 -28.53 22.79
CA LEU A 183 16.07 -29.95 22.69
C LEU A 183 17.33 -30.25 23.52
N LYS A 184 18.33 -29.37 23.49
CA LYS A 184 19.53 -29.51 24.33
C LYS A 184 19.21 -29.45 25.82
N THR A 185 18.35 -28.54 26.24
CA THR A 185 17.95 -28.39 27.65
C THR A 185 17.15 -29.59 28.14
N MET A 186 16.30 -30.14 27.28
CA MET A 186 15.52 -31.35 27.60
C MET A 186 16.38 -32.62 27.66
N ASN A 187 17.52 -32.66 26.96
CA ASN A 187 18.42 -33.81 26.85
C ASN A 187 17.66 -35.15 26.67
N PRO A 188 16.85 -35.28 25.60
CA PRO A 188 16.09 -36.50 25.34
C PRO A 188 17.02 -37.68 25.05
N GLY A 189 16.56 -38.88 25.39
CA GLY A 189 17.31 -40.12 25.16
C GLY A 189 16.39 -41.30 24.93
N LEU A 190 16.96 -42.36 24.34
CA LEU A 190 16.30 -43.64 24.15
C LEU A 190 16.61 -44.56 25.33
N ILE A 191 15.59 -45.23 25.85
CA ILE A 191 15.74 -46.23 26.91
C ILE A 191 15.50 -47.61 26.32
N SER A 192 16.50 -48.49 26.45
CA SER A 192 16.42 -49.87 25.99
C SER A 192 15.36 -50.65 26.77
N ARG A 193 14.54 -51.45 26.06
CA ARG A 193 13.53 -52.33 26.67
C ARG A 193 14.14 -53.40 27.60
N ASN A 194 15.44 -53.68 27.45
CA ASN A 194 16.16 -54.61 28.32
C ASN A 194 16.38 -54.05 29.73
N LEU A 195 16.22 -52.74 29.91
CA LEU A 195 16.24 -52.09 31.20
C LEU A 195 14.91 -52.32 31.92
N ARG A 196 14.88 -53.29 32.83
CA ARG A 196 13.69 -53.64 33.64
C ARG A 196 13.39 -52.59 34.73
N MET A 197 13.27 -51.33 34.33
CA MET A 197 12.77 -50.26 35.18
C MET A 197 11.24 -50.16 35.04
N LYS A 198 10.52 -49.92 36.13
CA LYS A 198 9.08 -49.64 36.06
C LYS A 198 8.90 -48.34 35.26
N GLY A 199 8.25 -48.42 34.10
CA GLY A 199 7.92 -47.25 33.29
C GLY A 199 7.03 -46.28 34.07
N GLY A 200 7.32 -44.98 33.95
CA GLY A 200 6.59 -43.91 34.65
C GLY A 200 7.51 -42.73 35.02
N SER A 201 6.92 -41.61 35.45
CA SER A 201 7.68 -40.45 35.90
C SER A 201 8.30 -40.70 37.28
N LEU A 202 9.62 -40.86 37.32
CA LEU A 202 10.36 -41.01 38.56
C LEU A 202 10.68 -39.61 39.13
N LYS A 203 9.86 -39.11 40.06
CA LYS A 203 10.17 -37.87 40.80
C LYS A 203 11.19 -38.16 41.90
N PHE A 204 12.18 -37.29 42.09
CA PHE A 204 13.16 -37.41 43.18
C PHE A 204 12.94 -36.29 44.21
N ARG A 205 13.02 -36.60 45.50
CA ARG A 205 13.11 -35.59 46.57
C ARG A 205 14.58 -35.48 47.04
N PRO A 206 15.01 -34.33 47.60
CA PRO A 206 16.35 -34.20 48.18
C PRO A 206 16.63 -35.31 49.22
N ASN A 207 17.81 -35.92 49.15
CA ASN A 207 18.26 -37.06 49.98
C ASN A 207 17.46 -38.38 49.86
N GLU A 208 16.67 -38.58 48.80
CA GLU A 208 15.94 -39.84 48.57
C GLU A 208 16.73 -40.81 47.68
N TRP A 209 16.88 -42.06 48.11
CA TRP A 209 17.46 -43.15 47.32
C TRP A 209 16.35 -44.07 46.80
N LYS A 210 16.34 -44.36 45.50
CA LYS A 210 15.36 -45.27 44.88
C LYS A 210 16.01 -46.59 44.50
N GLN A 211 15.36 -47.69 44.88
CA GLN A 211 15.80 -49.03 44.51
C GLN A 211 15.46 -49.31 43.05
N VAL A 212 16.44 -49.86 42.32
CA VAL A 212 16.32 -50.24 40.91
C VAL A 212 16.75 -51.70 40.74
N ASN A 213 16.07 -52.44 39.87
CA ASN A 213 16.28 -53.87 39.65
C ASN A 213 17.39 -54.19 38.62
N ALA A 214 18.17 -53.18 38.21
CA ALA A 214 19.21 -53.29 37.18
C ALA A 214 20.58 -52.91 37.76
N THR A 215 21.63 -53.58 37.29
CA THR A 215 23.02 -53.26 37.62
C THR A 215 23.39 -51.89 37.06
N GLY A 216 24.20 -51.09 37.77
CA GLY A 216 24.58 -49.73 37.32
C GLY A 216 25.19 -49.67 35.91
N ALA A 217 25.95 -50.69 35.51
CA ALA A 217 26.51 -50.81 34.17
C ALA A 217 25.44 -51.01 33.08
N ASP A 218 24.36 -51.71 33.39
CA ASP A 218 23.25 -51.96 32.45
C ASP A 218 22.36 -50.71 32.31
N ILE A 219 22.22 -49.92 33.38
CA ILE A 219 21.54 -48.61 33.35
C ILE A 219 22.27 -47.64 32.43
N GLN A 220 23.60 -47.56 32.56
CA GLN A 220 24.41 -46.69 31.71
C GLN A 220 24.39 -47.11 30.24
N LYS A 221 24.41 -48.41 29.94
CA LYS A 221 24.33 -48.93 28.56
C LYS A 221 22.91 -48.90 27.98
N GLY A 222 21.90 -48.93 28.84
CA GLY A 222 20.49 -48.92 28.47
C GLY A 222 19.93 -47.54 28.15
N ILE A 223 20.63 -46.47 28.52
CA ILE A 223 20.24 -45.08 28.23
C ILE A 223 21.16 -44.55 27.13
N PHE A 224 20.57 -44.26 25.97
CA PHE A 224 21.27 -43.61 24.86
C PHE A 224 20.78 -42.16 24.75
N PRO A 225 21.51 -41.16 25.28
CA PRO A 225 21.15 -39.76 25.07
C PRO A 225 21.27 -39.45 23.57
N LEU A 226 20.27 -38.73 23.03
CA LEU A 226 20.35 -38.30 21.65
C LEU A 226 21.48 -37.26 21.53
N PRO A 227 22.41 -37.41 20.56
CA PRO A 227 23.48 -36.44 20.34
C PRO A 227 22.90 -35.19 19.67
N ILE A 228 22.18 -34.39 20.44
CA ILE A 228 21.64 -33.11 19.97
C ILE A 228 22.74 -32.07 20.05
N GLY A 229 23.03 -31.46 18.90
CA GLY A 229 23.98 -30.37 18.81
C GLY A 229 23.52 -29.12 19.56
N GLU A 230 24.48 -28.30 19.99
CA GLU A 230 24.17 -26.96 20.45
C GLU A 230 23.64 -26.10 19.28
N PRO A 231 22.90 -25.01 19.56
CA PRO A 231 22.53 -24.07 18.51
C PRO A 231 23.76 -23.66 17.71
N SER A 232 23.71 -23.82 16.39
CA SER A 232 24.87 -23.59 15.53
C SER A 232 25.25 -22.10 15.55
N ARG A 233 26.49 -21.80 15.96
CA ARG A 233 27.02 -20.42 15.94
C ARG A 233 26.96 -19.80 14.54
N VAL A 234 27.15 -20.61 13.50
CA VAL A 234 27.06 -20.16 12.10
C VAL A 234 25.66 -19.67 11.75
N LEU A 235 24.60 -20.30 12.28
CA LEU A 235 23.22 -19.86 12.05
C LEU A 235 22.94 -18.54 12.78
N VAL A 236 23.47 -18.37 13.98
CA VAL A 236 23.37 -17.11 14.74
C VAL A 236 24.13 -15.99 14.03
N ASP A 237 25.34 -16.26 13.52
CA ASP A 237 26.12 -15.28 12.76
C ASP A 237 25.39 -14.88 11.46
N LEU A 238 24.81 -15.85 10.73
CA LEU A 238 23.97 -15.58 9.55
C LEU A 238 22.75 -14.72 9.92
N MET A 239 22.06 -15.05 11.01
CA MET A 239 20.91 -14.27 11.49
C MET A 239 21.32 -12.82 11.80
N GLN A 240 22.45 -12.60 12.48
CA GLN A 240 22.98 -11.25 12.74
C GLN A 240 23.31 -10.51 11.44
N TYR A 241 23.92 -11.18 10.46
CA TYR A 241 24.16 -10.57 9.15
C TYR A 241 22.85 -10.17 8.47
N LEU A 242 21.84 -11.04 8.45
CA LEU A 242 20.53 -10.73 7.84
C LEU A 242 19.83 -9.55 8.53
N ILE A 243 19.86 -9.49 9.86
CA ILE A 243 19.33 -8.34 10.63
C ILE A 243 20.08 -7.06 10.23
N SER A 244 21.41 -7.09 10.22
CA SER A 244 22.21 -5.92 9.85
C SER A 244 21.98 -5.45 8.41
N TYR A 245 21.73 -6.37 7.48
CA TYR A 245 21.36 -6.04 6.11
C TYR A 245 19.96 -5.44 6.03
N GLY A 246 18.99 -6.00 6.77
CA GLY A 246 17.64 -5.45 6.88
C GLY A 246 17.64 -4.03 7.44
N GLU A 247 18.40 -3.81 8.52
CA GLU A 247 18.63 -2.50 9.11
C GLU A 247 19.26 -1.54 8.10
N ARG A 248 20.35 -1.92 7.41
CA ARG A 248 21.00 -1.06 6.40
C ARG A 248 20.10 -0.69 5.22
N ILE A 249 19.23 -1.60 4.78
CA ILE A 249 18.27 -1.32 3.70
C ILE A 249 17.22 -0.31 4.17
N SER A 250 16.77 -0.42 5.42
CA SER A 250 15.80 0.51 6.02
C SER A 250 16.43 1.85 6.44
N SER A 251 17.62 1.81 7.01
CA SER A 251 18.41 2.93 7.52
C SER A 251 19.21 3.62 6.43
N SER A 252 18.94 3.29 5.15
CA SER A 252 19.40 4.07 4.02
C SER A 252 19.16 5.57 4.33
N THR A 253 18.01 5.92 4.93
CA THR A 253 17.68 7.30 5.33
C THR A 253 18.68 8.00 6.26
N ASP A 254 19.56 7.28 6.96
CA ASP A 254 20.60 7.90 7.76
C ASP A 254 21.75 8.35 6.85
N LEU A 255 21.94 9.67 6.79
CA LEU A 255 23.03 10.42 6.16
C LEU A 255 24.46 9.95 6.55
N GLN A 256 24.58 8.90 7.35
CA GLN A 256 25.76 8.49 8.11
C GLN A 256 26.22 7.06 7.79
N VAL A 257 25.78 6.46 6.68
CA VAL A 257 26.43 5.26 6.10
C VAL A 257 27.45 5.65 5.02
N GLY A 258 27.94 6.89 5.03
CA GLY A 258 29.29 7.16 4.55
C GLY A 258 30.23 6.48 5.52
N GLU A 259 30.69 5.26 5.19
CA GLU A 259 31.75 4.61 5.95
C GLU A 259 32.82 5.66 6.24
N ASN A 260 33.06 5.93 7.52
CA ASN A 260 33.99 6.97 7.95
C ASN A 260 35.33 6.66 7.26
N PRO A 261 35.75 7.41 6.22
CA PRO A 261 37.01 7.11 5.58
C PRO A 261 38.06 7.45 6.64
N GLY A 262 38.86 6.46 7.03
CA GLY A 262 39.79 6.60 8.15
C GLY A 262 40.60 7.91 8.12
N GLN A 263 41.12 8.33 9.27
CA GLN A 263 41.69 9.65 9.59
C GLN A 263 42.66 10.30 8.56
N ASN A 264 43.10 9.59 7.51
CA ASN A 264 44.11 10.03 6.56
C ASN A 264 43.62 10.24 5.10
N GLN A 265 42.32 10.25 4.79
CA GLN A 265 41.85 10.58 3.43
C GLN A 265 41.66 12.10 3.21
N LYS A 266 41.90 12.56 1.97
CA LYS A 266 41.70 13.96 1.56
C LYS A 266 40.22 14.31 1.65
N ALA A 267 39.89 15.51 2.15
CA ALA A 267 38.50 15.99 2.30
C ALA A 267 37.64 15.84 1.02
N SER A 268 38.24 15.97 -0.16
CA SER A 268 37.55 15.77 -1.44
C SER A 268 37.06 14.34 -1.65
N THR A 269 37.79 13.32 -1.22
CA THR A 269 37.37 11.92 -1.32
C THR A 269 36.20 11.63 -0.37
N THR A 270 36.22 12.21 0.84
CA THR A 270 35.11 12.13 1.80
C THR A 270 33.84 12.75 1.24
N ILE A 271 33.93 13.91 0.59
CA ILE A 271 32.79 14.58 -0.07
C ILE A 271 32.22 13.69 -1.18
N ILE A 272 33.06 13.05 -2.00
CA ILE A 272 32.61 12.15 -3.08
C ILE A 272 31.89 10.91 -2.53
N VAL A 273 32.40 10.31 -1.43
CA VAL A 273 31.74 9.16 -0.78
C VAL A 273 30.37 9.57 -0.22
N GLN A 274 30.30 10.73 0.43
CA GLN A 274 29.04 11.28 0.94
C GLN A 274 28.05 11.58 -0.19
N GLU A 275 28.50 12.18 -1.30
CA GLU A 275 27.67 12.49 -2.46
C GLU A 275 27.10 11.21 -3.10
N ASN A 276 27.90 10.14 -3.21
CA ASN A 276 27.43 8.86 -3.72
C ASN A 276 26.37 8.21 -2.81
N GLY A 277 26.50 8.36 -1.48
CA GLY A 277 25.46 7.95 -0.53
C GLY A 277 24.15 8.74 -0.72
N LEU A 278 24.25 10.04 -1.01
CA LEU A 278 23.10 10.93 -1.23
C LEU A 278 22.34 10.68 -2.53
N ARG A 279 22.96 10.06 -3.55
CA ARG A 279 22.32 9.87 -4.88
C ARG A 279 21.06 9.02 -4.82
N VAL A 280 21.05 7.95 -4.01
CA VAL A 280 19.89 7.07 -3.86
C VAL A 280 18.72 7.81 -3.21
N PHE A 281 18.97 8.62 -2.18
CA PHE A 281 17.95 9.46 -1.52
C PHE A 281 17.42 10.56 -2.43
N THR A 282 18.33 11.26 -3.10
CA THR A 282 17.96 12.36 -3.99
C THR A 282 17.02 11.88 -5.09
N ALA A 283 17.21 10.65 -5.59
CA ALA A 283 16.31 10.06 -6.58
C ALA A 283 14.89 9.81 -6.03
N ILE A 284 14.76 9.32 -4.80
CA ILE A 284 13.46 9.09 -4.14
C ILE A 284 12.76 10.44 -3.87
N TYR A 285 13.46 11.38 -3.23
CA TYR A 285 12.93 12.72 -2.94
C TYR A 285 12.51 13.46 -4.20
N LYS A 286 13.32 13.42 -5.26
CA LYS A 286 12.98 14.04 -6.54
C LYS A 286 11.71 13.42 -7.15
N ARG A 287 11.49 12.12 -6.97
CA ARG A 287 10.27 11.44 -7.44
C ARG A 287 9.04 11.88 -6.66
N ILE A 288 9.13 11.93 -5.34
CA ILE A 288 8.04 12.41 -4.46
C ILE A 288 7.74 13.88 -4.79
N ARG A 289 8.75 14.74 -4.90
CA ARG A 289 8.57 16.14 -5.28
C ARG A 289 7.92 16.30 -6.65
N LYS A 290 8.28 15.48 -7.63
CA LYS A 290 7.64 15.49 -8.96
C LYS A 290 6.19 15.02 -8.89
N ALA A 291 5.87 14.02 -8.08
CA ALA A 291 4.49 13.59 -7.85
C ALA A 291 3.67 14.71 -7.17
N LEU A 292 4.23 15.35 -6.15
CA LEU A 292 3.62 16.48 -5.45
C LEU A 292 3.36 17.67 -6.39
N GLY A 293 4.30 18.00 -7.28
CA GLY A 293 4.09 19.02 -8.31
C GLY A 293 2.91 18.69 -9.24
N ARG A 294 2.69 17.42 -9.58
CA ARG A 294 1.50 17.01 -10.36
C ARG A 294 0.22 17.10 -9.55
N GLU A 295 0.26 16.78 -8.26
CA GLU A 295 -0.89 16.91 -7.37
C GLU A 295 -1.30 18.37 -7.19
N PHE A 296 -0.34 19.26 -6.92
CA PHE A 296 -0.60 20.69 -6.79
C PHE A 296 -1.16 21.30 -8.07
N LYS A 297 -0.74 20.85 -9.26
CA LYS A 297 -1.36 21.27 -10.52
C LYS A 297 -2.84 20.90 -10.60
N LYS A 298 -3.23 19.72 -10.10
CA LYS A 298 -4.63 19.30 -10.08
C LYS A 298 -5.43 20.06 -9.04
N LEU A 299 -4.86 20.27 -7.85
CA LEU A 299 -5.48 21.10 -6.81
C LEU A 299 -5.68 22.55 -7.29
N TYR A 300 -4.70 23.11 -8.00
CA TYR A 300 -4.80 24.44 -8.61
C TYR A 300 -5.96 24.51 -9.60
N LYS A 301 -6.09 23.52 -10.49
CA LYS A 301 -7.23 23.41 -11.41
C LYS A 301 -8.57 23.26 -10.69
N LEU A 302 -8.64 22.43 -9.66
CA LEU A 302 -9.87 22.24 -8.89
C LEU A 302 -10.27 23.52 -8.15
N ASN A 303 -9.31 24.23 -7.58
CA ASN A 303 -9.56 25.51 -6.93
C ASN A 303 -10.02 26.56 -7.94
N ALA A 304 -9.46 26.60 -9.16
CA ALA A 304 -9.93 27.52 -10.19
C ALA A 304 -11.41 27.32 -10.57
N ILE A 305 -11.93 26.09 -10.48
CA ILE A 305 -13.30 25.75 -10.89
C ILE A 305 -14.28 25.87 -9.71
N TYR A 306 -13.91 25.36 -8.53
CA TYR A 306 -14.83 25.14 -7.41
C TYR A 306 -14.59 26.02 -6.19
N LEU A 307 -13.54 26.86 -6.17
CA LEU A 307 -13.26 27.68 -4.99
C LEU A 307 -14.27 28.82 -4.89
N ASP A 308 -15.02 28.80 -3.80
CA ASP A 308 -15.94 29.87 -3.46
C ASP A 308 -15.19 31.19 -3.22
N PRO A 309 -15.61 32.30 -3.85
CA PRO A 309 -14.94 33.59 -3.72
C PRO A 309 -14.80 34.05 -2.25
N GLU A 310 -15.80 33.84 -1.39
CA GLU A 310 -15.72 34.29 0.01
C GLU A 310 -14.59 33.58 0.76
N THR A 311 -14.48 32.27 0.55
CA THR A 311 -13.40 31.45 1.14
C THR A 311 -12.03 31.90 0.64
N TYR A 312 -11.89 32.19 -0.65
CA TYR A 312 -10.67 32.74 -1.25
C TYR A 312 -10.25 34.07 -0.59
N PHE A 313 -11.19 35.00 -0.41
CA PHE A 313 -10.92 36.29 0.24
C PHE A 313 -10.47 36.16 1.70
N THR A 314 -11.03 35.21 2.46
CA THR A 314 -10.63 35.01 3.87
C THR A 314 -9.19 34.50 4.04
N VAL A 315 -8.67 33.76 3.06
CA VAL A 315 -7.30 33.20 3.12
C VAL A 315 -6.26 34.22 2.69
N ILE A 316 -6.58 35.07 1.73
CA ILE A 316 -5.66 36.09 1.21
C ILE A 316 -5.55 37.29 2.15
N ASP A 317 -6.57 37.55 2.98
CA ASP A 317 -6.68 38.71 3.88
C ASP A 317 -6.20 40.02 3.22
N PRO A 318 -6.80 40.40 2.07
CA PRO A 318 -6.34 41.54 1.31
C PRO A 318 -6.56 42.85 2.08
N THR A 319 -5.60 43.78 1.98
CA THR A 319 -5.77 45.12 2.56
C THR A 319 -6.92 45.87 1.86
N THR A 320 -7.56 46.81 2.55
CA THR A 320 -8.83 47.46 2.13
C THR A 320 -8.77 48.11 0.72
N GLU A 321 -7.58 48.38 0.20
CA GLU A 321 -7.34 48.91 -1.16
C GLU A 321 -7.34 47.82 -2.25
N GLU A 322 -6.96 46.58 -1.92
CA GLU A 322 -6.92 45.41 -2.83
C GLU A 322 -8.30 44.75 -2.98
N MET A 323 -9.18 44.91 -1.98
CA MET A 323 -10.56 44.40 -2.01
C MET A 323 -11.39 44.96 -3.18
N GLN A 324 -11.12 46.19 -3.64
CA GLN A 324 -11.86 46.79 -4.77
C GLN A 324 -11.41 46.21 -6.13
N GLN A 325 -10.14 45.82 -6.27
CA GLN A 325 -9.60 45.28 -7.53
C GLN A 325 -9.85 43.77 -7.67
N MET A 326 -9.81 43.01 -6.57
CA MET A 326 -10.09 41.57 -6.60
C MET A 326 -11.58 41.23 -6.71
N SER A 327 -12.48 42.22 -6.59
CA SER A 327 -13.93 42.02 -6.71
C SER A 327 -14.40 41.59 -8.11
N VAL A 328 -13.51 41.63 -9.12
CA VAL A 328 -13.88 41.42 -10.53
C VAL A 328 -13.22 40.19 -11.16
N GLU A 329 -12.02 39.74 -10.74
CA GLU A 329 -11.38 38.56 -11.36
C GLU A 329 -10.54 37.76 -10.34
N GLN A 330 -10.71 36.43 -10.29
CA GLN A 330 -9.80 35.52 -9.60
C GLN A 330 -8.46 35.49 -10.35
N THR A 331 -7.61 36.50 -10.14
CA THR A 331 -6.36 36.65 -10.91
C THR A 331 -5.32 35.57 -10.60
N ASP A 332 -5.33 35.00 -9.39
CA ASP A 332 -4.28 34.08 -8.95
C ASP A 332 -4.45 32.63 -9.47
N PHE A 333 -5.68 32.23 -9.81
CA PHE A 333 -6.02 30.88 -10.27
C PHE A 333 -6.23 30.77 -11.80
N THR A 334 -5.63 31.66 -12.58
CA THR A 334 -5.71 31.63 -14.05
C THR A 334 -4.86 30.50 -14.64
N LEU A 335 -5.44 29.69 -15.54
CA LEU A 335 -4.74 28.59 -16.22
C LEU A 335 -3.48 29.07 -16.98
N GLU A 336 -3.43 30.34 -17.39
CA GLU A 336 -2.29 30.99 -18.04
C GLU A 336 -1.13 31.32 -17.08
N GLY A 337 -1.39 31.49 -15.77
CA GLY A 337 -0.40 31.82 -14.74
C GLY A 337 0.28 30.62 -14.08
N MET A 338 -0.01 29.39 -14.53
CA MET A 338 0.47 28.15 -13.90
C MET A 338 1.98 27.90 -14.14
N ASP A 339 2.86 28.58 -13.38
CA ASP A 339 4.31 28.35 -13.38
C ASP A 339 4.74 27.34 -12.31
N VAL A 340 4.20 26.13 -12.38
CA VAL A 340 4.66 25.00 -11.56
C VAL A 340 5.52 24.09 -12.44
N VAL A 341 6.85 24.18 -12.31
CA VAL A 341 7.80 23.32 -13.03
C VAL A 341 7.82 21.89 -12.49
#